data_AF-A0A352JVI7-F1
#
_entry.id   AF-A0A352JVI7-F1
#
_cell.length_a   1.000
_cell.length_b   1.000
_cell.length_c   1.000
_cell.angle_alpha   90.00
_cell.angle_beta   90.00
_cell.angle_gamma   90.00
#
_symmetry.space_group_name_H-M   'P 1'
#
loop_
_entity.id
_entity.type
_entity.pdbx_description
1 polymer ?
#
loop_
_entity_poly.entity_id
_entity_poly.type
_entity_poly.pdbx_seq_one_letter_code
_entity_poly.pdbx_strand_id
1 'polypeptide(L)' 'MKIDKLIRSKRKTIGLQIAPDATLVVRAPKSAKIADIETVVFRHIDWIRRKK' A
#
# COMPACT_ATOMS: atom_id res chain seq x y z
N MET A 1 2.52 -0.74 -11.43
CA MET A 1 2.25 0.35 -10.46
C MET A 1 3.42 0.41 -9.50
N LYS A 2 3.89 1.61 -9.16
CA LYS A 2 5.02 1.79 -8.24
C LYS A 2 4.46 2.14 -6.86
N ILE A 3 5.02 1.55 -5.81
CA ILE A 3 4.78 1.99 -4.44
C ILE A 3 5.73 3.16 -4.21
N ASP A 4 5.21 4.37 -4.05
CA ASP A 4 6.04 5.57 -3.84
C ASP A 4 6.64 5.58 -2.43
N LYS A 5 5.88 5.07 -1.45
CA LYS A 5 6.33 5.06 -0.06
C LYS A 5 5.85 3.81 0.68
N LEU A 6 6.79 3.02 1.20
CA LEU A 6 6.51 1.88 2.07
C LEU A 6 6.95 2.18 3.50
N ILE A 7 5.99 2.25 4.43
CA ILE A 7 6.25 2.49 5.86
C ILE A 7 5.99 1.20 6.64
N ARG A 8 7.01 0.66 7.30
CA ARG A 8 6.88 -0.51 8.17
C ARG A 8 6.77 -0.11 9.64
N SER A 9 5.79 -0.66 10.36
CA SER A 9 5.62 -0.39 11.81
C SER A 9 5.12 -1.62 12.58
N LYS A 10 4.96 -1.52 13.92
CA LYS A 10 4.47 -2.59 14.82
C LYS A 10 2.96 -2.87 14.71
N ARG A 11 2.35 -2.47 13.59
CA ARG A 11 0.95 -2.67 13.24
C ARG A 11 0.64 -4.12 12.87
N LYS A 12 -0.61 -4.55 13.06
CA LYS A 12 -1.08 -5.90 12.70
C LYS A 12 -1.59 -6.02 11.26
N THR A 13 -2.01 -4.92 10.63
CA THR A 13 -2.69 -4.92 9.32
C THR A 13 -1.92 -4.12 8.25
N ILE A 14 -2.15 -4.43 6.98
CA ILE A 14 -1.69 -3.65 5.83
C ILE A 14 -2.73 -2.58 5.50
N GLY A 15 -2.29 -1.37 5.19
CA GLY A 15 -3.16 -0.22 4.95
C GLY A 15 -2.62 0.57 3.79
N LEU A 16 -3.53 0.93 2.89
CA LEU A 16 -3.26 1.69 1.68
C LEU A 16 -3.75 3.12 1.91
N GLN A 17 -2.89 4.09 1.67
CA GLN A 17 -3.22 5.51 1.74
C GLN A 17 -2.80 6.17 0.43
N ILE A 18 -3.73 6.90 -0.18
CA ILE A 18 -3.45 7.74 -1.36
C ILE A 18 -3.41 9.17 -0.86
N ALA A 19 -2.28 9.82 -1.01
CA ALA A 19 -2.15 11.23 -0.65
C ALA A 19 -2.70 12.14 -1.77
N PRO A 20 -3.02 13.41 -1.48
CA PRO A 20 -3.61 14.33 -2.45
C PRO A 20 -2.73 14.61 -3.67
N ASP A 21 -1.44 14.35 -3.58
CA ASP A 21 -0.44 14.41 -4.65
C ASP A 21 -0.42 13.14 -5.53
N ALA A 22 -1.44 12.29 -5.40
CA ALA A 22 -1.56 10.98 -6.05
C ALA A 22 -0.45 9.98 -5.69
N THR A 23 0.25 10.17 -4.56
CA THR A 23 1.27 9.20 -4.12
C THR A 23 0.65 8.02 -3.36
N LEU A 24 1.11 6.82 -3.67
CA LEU A 24 0.68 5.59 -3.00
C LEU A 24 1.57 5.31 -1.78
N VAL A 25 1.02 5.56 -0.59
CA VAL A 25 1.66 5.25 0.68
C VAL A 25 1.11 3.93 1.22
N VAL A 26 1.94 2.89 1.17
CA VAL A 26 1.63 1.61 1.77
C VAL A 26 2.23 1.56 3.15
N ARG A 27 1.40 1.19 4.13
CA ARG A 27 1.87 0.94 5.47
C ARG A 27 1.69 -0.54 5.80
N ALA A 28 2.74 -1.19 6.29
CA ALA A 28 2.74 -2.64 6.48
C ALA A 28 3.33 -3.05 7.85
N PRO A 29 2.93 -4.20 8.41
CA PRO A 29 3.62 -4.83 9.53
C PRO A 29 5.09 -5.08 9.21
N LYS A 30 5.96 -5.05 10.21
CA LYS A 30 7.38 -5.42 10.03
C LYS A 30 7.58 -6.86 9.54
N SER A 31 6.65 -7.75 9.89
CA SER A 31 6.66 -9.17 9.50
C SER A 31 6.06 -9.44 8.12
N ALA A 32 5.39 -8.46 7.49
CA ALA A 32 4.73 -8.67 6.21
C ALA A 32 5.77 -8.77 5.08
N LYS A 33 5.63 -9.79 4.24
CA LYS A 33 6.49 -9.97 3.08
C LYS A 33 6.09 -8.97 2.00
N ILE A 34 7.04 -8.67 1.11
CA ILE A 34 6.78 -7.80 -0.06
C ILE A 34 5.68 -8.41 -0.93
N ALA A 35 5.69 -9.72 -1.13
CA ALA A 35 4.64 -10.44 -1.89
C ALA A 35 3.23 -10.25 -1.30
N ASP A 36 3.09 -10.26 0.04
CA ASP A 36 1.80 -10.02 0.70
C ASP A 36 1.32 -8.58 0.46
N ILE A 37 2.27 -7.63 0.52
CA ILE A 37 2.00 -6.22 0.27
C ILE A 37 1.57 -6.01 -1.19
N GLU A 38 2.30 -6.58 -2.15
CA GLU A 38 1.97 -6.51 -3.57
C GLU A 38 0.60 -7.11 -3.83
N THR A 39 0.29 -8.28 -3.26
CA THR A 39 -1.03 -8.92 -3.40
C THR A 39 -2.15 -8.00 -2.95
N VAL A 40 -1.98 -7.30 -1.82
CA VAL A 40 -2.99 -6.35 -1.31
C VAL A 40 -3.12 -5.13 -2.23
N VAL A 41 -2.01 -4.61 -2.75
CA VAL A 41 -2.00 -3.48 -3.70
C VAL A 41 -2.70 -3.88 -5.00
N PHE A 42 -2.37 -5.03 -5.57
CA PHE A 42 -2.98 -5.54 -6.79
C PHE A 42 -4.47 -5.80 -6.63
N ARG A 43 -4.91 -6.34 -5.48
CA ARG A 43 -6.33 -6.54 -5.19
C ARG A 43 -7.13 -5.22 -5.16
N HIS A 44 -6.49 -4.11 -4.78
CA HIS A 44 -7.12 -2.80 -4.71
C HIS A 44 -6.75 -1.90 -5.89
N ILE A 45 -6.19 -2.44 -6.97
CA ILE A 45 -5.68 -1.64 -8.09
C ILE A 45 -6.76 -0.76 -8.74
N ASP A 46 -7.99 -1.27 -8.82
CA ASP A 46 -9.12 -0.51 -9.38
C ASP A 46 -9.55 0.64 -8.48
N TRP A 47 -9.50 0.44 -7.16
CA TRP A 47 -9.73 1.52 -6.20
C TRP A 47 -8.65 2.59 -6.29
N ILE A 48 -7.37 2.17 -6.41
CA ILE A 48 -6.24 3.11 -6.57
C ILE A 48 -6.38 3.87 -7.89
N ARG A 49 -6.74 3.21 -8.98
CA ARG A 49 -6.96 3.84 -10.29
C ARG A 49 -8.09 4.86 -10.29
N ARG A 50 -9.18 4.63 -9.56
CA ARG A 50 -10.31 5.57 -9.46
C ARG A 50 -9.99 6.81 -8.61
N LYS A 51 -8.97 6.74 -7.76
CA LYS A 51 -8.57 7.80 -6.84
C LYS A 51 -7.36 8.60 -7.34
N LYS A 52 -6.70 8.15 -8.40
CA LYS A 52 -5.68 8.89 -9.15
C LYS A 52 -6.35 9.81 -10.16
#